data_AF-A0A926BUM4-F1
#
_entry.id   AF-A0A926BUM4-F1
#
_cell.length_a   1.000
_cell.length_b   1.000
_cell.length_c   1.000
_cell.angle_alpha   90.00
_cell.angle_beta   90.00
_cell.angle_gamma   90.00
#
_symmetry.space_group_name_H-M   'P 1'
#
loop_
_entity.id
_entity.type
_entity.pdbx_description
1 polymer ?
#
loop_
_entity_poly.entity_id
_entity_poly.type
_entity_poly.pdbx_seq_one_letter_code
_entity_poly.pdbx_strand_id
1 'polypeptide(L)'
;ILLRARPVVSNDVPGSIEALGPFADEWSAPLDRDDLLAERIVRLARSVELRQSVGNAMRERVINEFGVDRMVAETVRTIVDASR
;
A
#
# COMPACT_ATOMS: atom_id res chain seq x y z
N ILE A 1 -6.99 -3.62 -4.81
CA ILE A 1 -6.25 -2.88 -5.88
C ILE A 1 -4.79 -3.35 -5.95
N LEU A 2 -4.04 -3.27 -4.85
CA LEU A 2 -2.63 -3.67 -4.77
C LEU A 2 -2.36 -5.14 -5.13
N LEU A 3 -3.31 -6.04 -4.83
CA LEU A 3 -3.24 -7.44 -5.27
C LEU A 3 -3.15 -7.62 -6.79
N ARG A 4 -3.44 -6.63 -7.64
CA ARG A 4 -3.27 -6.77 -9.10
C ARG A 4 -1.92 -6.27 -9.61
N ALA A 5 -0.94 -6.04 -8.73
CA ALA A 5 0.36 -5.47 -9.08
C ALA A 5 0.26 -4.14 -9.84
N ARG A 6 -0.77 -3.34 -9.53
CA ARG A 6 -0.91 -1.99 -10.07
C ARG A 6 -0.34 -1.01 -9.03
N PRO A 7 0.58 -0.13 -9.41
CA PRO A 7 1.09 0.89 -8.51
C PRO A 7 -0.05 1.82 -8.11
N VAL A 8 -0.01 2.31 -6.87
CA VAL A 8 -1.01 3.23 -6.31
C VAL A 8 -0.31 4.49 -5.86
N VAL A 9 -0.94 5.62 -6.13
CA VAL A 9 -0.63 6.90 -5.50
C VAL A 9 -1.85 7.28 -4.68
N SER A 10 -1.66 7.73 -3.44
CA SER A 10 -2.76 8.14 -2.55
C SER A 10 -2.48 9.47 -1.88
N ASN A 11 -3.46 9.98 -1.14
CA ASN A 11 -3.18 11.02 -0.16
C ASN A 11 -2.64 10.43 1.15
N ASP A 12 -2.01 11.29 1.94
CA ASP A 12 -1.45 11.02 3.27
C ASP A 12 -2.57 10.98 4.31
N VAL A 13 -3.41 9.95 4.22
CA VAL A 13 -4.54 9.74 5.14
C VAL A 13 -4.41 8.40 5.87
N PRO A 14 -4.96 8.28 7.10
CA PRO A 14 -5.07 6.99 7.78
C PRO A 14 -5.73 5.93 6.89
N GLY A 15 -5.31 4.69 7.03
CA GLY A 15 -5.60 3.57 6.14
C GLY A 15 -4.66 3.50 4.93
N SER A 16 -4.44 4.64 4.25
CA SER A 16 -3.62 4.66 3.02
C SER A 16 -2.13 4.57 3.34
N ILE A 17 -1.68 5.30 4.36
CA ILE A 17 -0.27 5.26 4.80
C ILE A 17 0.09 3.87 5.32
N GLU A 18 -0.76 3.20 6.11
CA GLU A 18 -0.45 1.84 6.58
C GLU A 18 -0.48 0.82 5.43
N ALA A 19 -1.38 0.98 4.46
CA ALA A 19 -1.45 0.09 3.30
C ALA A 19 -0.20 0.22 2.40
N LEU A 20 0.32 1.44 2.21
CA LEU A 20 1.55 1.71 1.46
C LEU A 20 2.81 1.39 2.27
N GLY A 21 2.77 1.56 3.60
CA GLY A 21 3.89 1.35 4.50
C GLY A 21 5.15 2.11 4.05
N PRO A 22 6.30 1.44 3.85
CA PRO A 22 7.54 2.10 3.42
C PRO A 22 7.45 2.85 2.09
N PHE A 23 6.43 2.58 1.28
CA PHE A 23 6.19 3.26 0.01
C PHE A 23 5.44 4.59 0.17
N ALA A 24 4.91 4.91 1.36
CA ALA A 24 4.10 6.10 1.59
C ALA A 24 4.89 7.37 1.25
N ASP A 25 6.09 7.56 1.80
CA ASP A 25 6.89 8.78 1.58
C ASP A 25 7.07 9.13 0.08
N GLU A 26 7.24 8.11 -0.76
CA GLU A 26 7.44 8.29 -2.19
C GLU A 26 6.12 8.35 -2.99
N TRP A 27 5.09 7.61 -2.57
CA TRP A 27 3.87 7.39 -3.34
C TRP A 27 2.59 7.94 -2.71
N SER A 28 2.71 8.73 -1.64
CA SER A 28 1.59 9.46 -1.06
C SER A 28 1.86 10.96 -0.96
N ALA A 29 0.80 11.77 -1.06
CA ALA A 29 0.87 13.22 -1.04
C ALA A 29 -0.02 13.83 0.05
N PRO A 30 0.36 14.96 0.67
CA PRO A 30 -0.53 15.72 1.54
C PRO A 30 -1.83 16.11 0.84
N LEU A 31 -2.91 16.27 1.61
CA LEU A 31 -4.25 16.61 1.07
C LEU A 31 -4.32 17.98 0.39
N ASP A 32 -3.43 18.90 0.76
CA ASP A 32 -3.34 20.26 0.21
C ASP A 32 -2.33 20.38 -0.94
N ARG A 33 -1.76 19.25 -1.40
CA ARG A 33 -0.69 19.19 -2.40
C ARG A 33 -1.05 18.35 -3.61
N ASP A 34 -2.10 18.79 -4.30
CA ASP A 34 -2.59 18.19 -5.56
C ASP A 34 -1.50 18.17 -6.65
N ASP A 35 -0.60 19.14 -6.63
CA ASP A 35 0.56 19.22 -7.51
C ASP A 35 1.48 18.01 -7.34
N LEU A 36 1.78 17.63 -6.10
CA LEU A 36 2.63 16.46 -5.80
C LEU A 36 1.93 15.14 -6.10
N LEU A 37 0.61 15.07 -5.90
CA LEU A 37 -0.18 13.90 -6.28
C LEU A 37 -0.14 13.70 -7.80
N ALA A 38 -0.37 14.78 -8.56
CA ALA A 38 -0.31 14.77 -10.01
C ALA A 38 1.10 14.43 -10.53
N GLU A 39 2.16 15.00 -9.93
CA GLU A 39 3.55 14.69 -10.28
C GLU A 39 3.84 13.18 -10.17
N ARG A 40 3.47 12.57 -9.05
CA ARG A 40 3.67 11.13 -8.80
C ARG A 40 2.89 10.26 -9.79
N ILE A 41 1.64 10.62 -10.07
CA ILE A 41 0.81 9.94 -11.09
C ILE A 41 1.48 10.04 -12.46
N VAL A 42 1.93 11.23 -12.86
CA VAL A 42 2.60 11.45 -14.16
C VAL A 42 3.91 10.67 -14.23
N ARG A 43 4.69 10.64 -13.14
CA ARG A 43 5.94 9.86 -13.06
C ARG A 43 5.68 8.37 -13.32
N LEU A 44 4.66 7.79 -12.71
CA LEU A 44 4.24 6.41 -12.98
C LEU A 44 3.69 6.24 -14.40
N ALA A 45 2.90 7.19 -14.91
CA ALA A 45 2.33 7.10 -16.25
C ALA A 45 3.41 7.07 -17.35
N ARG A 46 4.56 7.72 -17.12
CA ARG A 46 5.64 7.86 -18.09
C ARG A 46 6.63 6.70 -18.15
N SER A 47 6.68 5.80 -17.16
CA SER A 47 7.59 4.64 -17.19
C SER A 47 6.85 3.33 -16.91
N VAL A 48 6.91 2.40 -17.86
CA VAL A 48 6.30 1.07 -17.69
C VAL A 48 7.08 0.24 -16.67
N GLU A 49 8.40 0.39 -16.67
CA GLU A 49 9.33 -0.29 -15.77
C GLU A 49 9.04 0.12 -14.32
N LEU A 50 8.86 1.42 -14.08
CA LEU A 50 8.53 1.94 -12.76
C LEU A 50 7.16 1.45 -12.29
N ARG A 51 6.17 1.37 -13.18
CA ARG A 51 4.86 0.81 -12.81
C ARG A 51 4.97 -0.66 -12.40
N GLN A 52 5.76 -1.43 -13.13
CA GLN A 52 5.96 -2.84 -12.85
C GLN A 52 6.72 -3.04 -11.53
N SER A 53 7.82 -2.32 -11.33
CA SER A 53 8.62 -2.45 -10.11
C SER A 53 7.82 -2.05 -8.86
N VAL A 54 7.22 -0.86 -8.86
CA VAL A 54 6.43 -0.34 -7.74
C VAL A 54 5.18 -1.20 -7.51
N GLY A 55 4.47 -1.57 -8.58
CA GLY A 55 3.27 -2.39 -8.48
C GLY A 55 3.56 -3.78 -7.90
N ASN A 56 4.66 -4.42 -8.32
CA ASN A 56 5.08 -5.71 -7.78
C ASN A 56 5.48 -5.61 -6.31
N ALA A 57 6.27 -4.60 -5.95
CA ALA A 57 6.71 -4.40 -4.57
C ALA A 57 5.52 -4.14 -3.62
N MET A 58 4.56 -3.31 -4.04
CA MET A 58 3.33 -3.09 -3.29
C MET A 58 2.47 -4.37 -3.17
N ARG A 59 2.39 -5.19 -4.22
CA ARG A 59 1.68 -6.48 -4.17
C ARG A 59 2.34 -7.44 -3.19
N GLU A 60 3.66 -7.60 -3.27
CA GLU A 60 4.44 -8.49 -2.40
C GLU A 60 4.21 -8.13 -0.93
N ARG A 61 4.32 -6.85 -0.59
CA ARG A 61 4.03 -6.36 0.76
C ARG A 61 2.61 -6.73 1.19
N VAL A 62 1.59 -6.45 0.38
CA VAL A 62 0.19 -6.71 0.78
C VAL A 62 -0.05 -8.20 1.02
N ILE A 63 0.58 -9.07 0.23
CA ILE A 63 0.50 -10.52 0.46
C ILE A 63 1.16 -10.90 1.80
N ASN A 64 2.32 -10.32 2.11
CA ASN A 64 3.08 -10.67 3.32
C ASN A 64 2.45 -10.13 4.62
N GLU A 65 1.87 -8.94 4.56
CA GLU A 65 1.37 -8.22 5.76
C GLU A 65 -0.13 -8.32 5.94
N PHE A 66 -0.88 -8.41 4.84
CA PHE A 66 -2.35 -8.45 4.84
C PHE A 66 -2.89 -9.69 4.11
N GLY A 67 -2.05 -10.71 3.93
CA GLY A 67 -2.46 -11.99 3.37
C GLY A 67 -3.48 -12.70 4.26
N VAL A 68 -4.40 -13.44 3.63
CA VAL A 68 -5.50 -14.12 4.32
C VAL A 68 -4.99 -15.02 5.45
N ASP A 69 -3.96 -15.83 5.18
CA ASP A 69 -3.41 -16.77 6.16
C ASP A 69 -2.90 -16.05 7.42
N ARG A 70 -2.20 -14.93 7.22
CA ARG A 70 -1.70 -14.11 8.33
C ARG A 70 -2.84 -13.47 9.10
N MET A 71 -3.79 -12.84 8.41
CA MET A 71 -4.93 -12.17 9.05
C MET A 71 -5.76 -13.15 9.89
N VAL A 72 -5.99 -14.36 9.38
CA VAL A 72 -6.69 -15.42 10.12
C VAL A 72 -5.88 -15.81 11.36
N ALA A 73 -4.58 -16.06 11.22
CA ALA A 73 -3.73 -16.46 12.34
C ALA A 73 -3.65 -15.38 13.44
N GLU A 74 -3.56 -14.11 13.07
CA GLU A 74 -3.56 -12.98 14.00
C GLU A 74 -4.92 -12.83 14.71
N THR A 75 -6.01 -12.93 13.95
CA THR A 75 -7.37 -12.83 14.52
C THR A 75 -7.64 -13.95 15.53
N VAL A 76 -7.32 -15.20 15.17
CA VAL A 76 -7.47 -16.36 16.06
C VAL A 76 -6.66 -16.17 17.34
N ARG A 77 -5.41 -15.70 17.23
CA ARG A 77 -4.56 -15.39 18.38
C ARG A 77 -5.23 -14.38 19.31
N THR A 78 -5.74 -13.28 18.75
CA THR A 78 -6.45 -12.25 19.54
C THR A 78 -7.68 -12.81 20.25
N ILE A 79 -8.47 -13.66 19.60
CA ILE A 79 -9.65 -14.29 20.22
C ILE A 79 -9.25 -15.21 21.39
N VAL A 80 -8.20 -16.02 21.19
CA VAL A 80 -7.70 -16.94 22.23
C VAL A 80 -7.11 -16.17 23.41
N ASP A 81 -6.33 -15.12 23.16
CA ASP A 81 -5.73 -14.30 24.21
C ASP A 81 -6.78 -13.55 25.03
N ALA A 82 -7.86 -13.07 24.40
CA ALA A 82 -8.96 -12.40 25.08
C ALA A 82 -9.86 -13.36 25.90
N SER A 83 -9.75 -14.67 25.66
CA SER A 83 -10.51 -15.71 26.37
C SER A 83 -9.76 -16.27 27.59
N ARG A 84 -8.56 -15.77 27.88
CA ARG A 84 -7.75 -16.09 29.07
C ARG A 84 -7.92 -15.03 30.15
#